data_AF-A0A2I1G5B1-F1
#
_entry.id   AF-A0A2I1G5B1-F1
#
_cell.length_a   1.000
_cell.length_b   1.000
_cell.length_c   1.000
_cell.angle_alpha   90.00
_cell.angle_beta   90.00
_cell.angle_gamma   90.00
#
_symmetry.space_group_name_H-M   'P 1'
#
loop_
_entity.id
_entity.type
_entity.pdbx_description
1 polymer ?
#
loop_
_entity_poly.entity_id
_entity_poly.type
_entity_poly.pdbx_seq_one_letter_code
_entity_poly.pdbx_strand_id
1 'polypeptide(L)'
;MTDAEDFIPLSQAQIETIDAINEPKISEPRKLTLSALKCKKCRQTIVSTKDFVNHDQGKGQTAFAYKKRDSSFSQIVCSSYFIEPMNWIFDRVQEGELEGKIKCPTCQVKLGNFSWAGMQCSCGSWITPSFAIHREKVDEVLT
;
A
#
# COMPACT_ATOMS: atom_id res chain seq x y z
N MET A 1 -77.73 24.25 -13.19
CA MET A 1 -76.33 24.70 -13.45
C MET A 1 -75.51 24.13 -12.31
N THR A 2 -74.34 23.60 -12.67
CA THR A 2 -73.42 22.67 -11.97
C THR A 2 -73.25 22.95 -10.47
N ASP A 3 -73.03 21.96 -9.60
CA ASP A 3 -71.74 21.28 -9.38
C ASP A 3 -71.99 19.88 -8.76
N ALA A 4 -71.54 18.78 -9.37
CA ALA A 4 -70.22 18.14 -9.21
C ALA A 4 -69.96 17.57 -7.78
N GLU A 5 -70.54 16.40 -7.49
CA GLU A 5 -70.05 15.49 -6.44
C GLU A 5 -69.21 14.38 -7.10
N ASP A 6 -67.88 14.48 -6.98
CA ASP A 6 -66.96 13.41 -7.41
C ASP A 6 -66.57 12.55 -6.20
N PHE A 7 -67.16 11.37 -6.15
CA PHE A 7 -66.78 10.25 -5.29
C PHE A 7 -65.49 9.59 -5.81
N ILE A 8 -64.49 9.47 -4.93
CA ILE A 8 -63.28 8.66 -5.15
C ILE A 8 -63.65 7.18 -4.98
N PRO A 9 -63.10 6.27 -5.81
CA PRO A 9 -62.71 4.98 -5.27
C PRO A 9 -61.31 4.51 -5.71
N LEU A 10 -60.51 4.27 -4.66
CA LEU A 10 -59.62 3.13 -4.41
C LEU A 10 -58.65 2.69 -5.52
N SER A 11 -57.35 2.89 -5.24
CA SER A 11 -56.21 2.38 -6.00
C SER A 11 -56.23 0.86 -6.08
N GLN A 12 -56.16 0.35 -7.32
CA GLN A 12 -56.05 -1.06 -7.64
C GLN A 12 -54.66 -1.60 -7.24
N ALA A 13 -54.63 -2.47 -6.26
CA ALA A 13 -53.61 -3.51 -6.22
C ALA A 13 -53.81 -4.46 -7.40
N GLN A 14 -52.69 -4.97 -7.94
CA GLN A 14 -52.53 -6.10 -8.87
C GLN A 14 -52.64 -5.82 -10.38
N ILE A 15 -51.49 -5.56 -11.04
CA ILE A 15 -51.06 -6.34 -12.21
C ILE A 15 -49.56 -6.63 -12.06
N GLU A 16 -49.22 -7.92 -12.08
CA GLU A 16 -47.90 -8.54 -11.93
C GLU A 16 -47.07 -8.42 -13.22
N THR A 17 -45.77 -8.13 -13.11
CA THR A 17 -44.78 -8.58 -14.09
C THR A 17 -43.58 -9.18 -13.37
N ILE A 18 -43.58 -10.50 -13.41
CA ILE A 18 -42.43 -11.39 -13.34
C ILE A 18 -41.30 -10.84 -14.19
N ASP A 19 -40.13 -10.61 -13.59
CA ASP A 19 -38.80 -10.87 -14.17
C ASP A 19 -37.75 -10.85 -13.05
N ALA A 20 -37.90 -11.80 -12.13
CA ALA A 20 -36.82 -12.21 -11.24
C ALA A 20 -35.81 -13.05 -12.03
N ILE A 21 -35.06 -12.43 -12.94
CA ILE A 21 -33.84 -13.01 -13.48
C ILE A 21 -32.71 -12.57 -12.58
N ASN A 22 -32.35 -13.49 -11.70
CA ASN A 22 -31.16 -13.56 -10.87
C ASN A 22 -29.97 -12.78 -11.48
N GLU A 23 -29.78 -11.52 -11.05
CA GLU A 23 -28.52 -10.81 -11.30
C GLU A 23 -27.42 -11.63 -10.62
N PRO A 24 -26.38 -12.10 -11.35
CA PRO A 24 -25.25 -12.72 -10.70
C PRO A 24 -24.64 -11.65 -9.80
N LYS A 25 -24.75 -11.83 -8.48
CA LYS A 25 -23.97 -11.06 -7.51
C LYS A 25 -22.51 -11.35 -7.81
N ILE A 26 -21.90 -10.50 -8.63
CA ILE A 26 -20.45 -10.47 -8.84
C ILE A 26 -19.89 -10.14 -7.47
N SER A 27 -19.45 -11.18 -6.75
CA SER A 27 -18.74 -11.04 -5.50
C SER A 27 -17.59 -10.07 -5.73
N GLU A 28 -17.52 -9.00 -4.92
CA GLU A 28 -16.47 -8.01 -5.03
C GLU A 28 -15.09 -8.68 -5.19
N PRO A 29 -14.24 -8.21 -6.12
CA PRO A 29 -12.94 -8.81 -6.34
C PRO A 29 -12.17 -8.84 -5.02
N ARG A 30 -11.73 -10.04 -4.62
CA ARG A 30 -10.98 -10.25 -3.37
C ARG A 30 -9.71 -9.39 -3.42
N LYS A 31 -9.71 -8.28 -2.68
CA LYS A 31 -8.62 -7.29 -2.69
C LYS A 31 -7.37 -7.93 -2.11
N LEU A 32 -6.39 -8.24 -2.97
CA LEU A 32 -5.10 -8.77 -2.56
C LEU A 32 -4.33 -7.71 -1.78
N THR A 33 -3.83 -8.08 -0.61
CA THR A 33 -3.06 -7.20 0.29
C THR A 33 -1.65 -7.72 0.51
N LEU A 34 -0.67 -6.82 0.59
CA LEU A 34 0.71 -7.19 0.89
C LEU A 34 0.80 -7.68 2.34
N SER A 35 1.18 -8.94 2.53
CA SER A 35 1.22 -9.60 3.84
C SER A 35 2.63 -9.94 4.32
N ALA A 36 3.61 -10.06 3.42
CA ALA A 36 5.00 -10.28 3.81
C ALA A 36 5.99 -9.90 2.72
N LEU A 37 7.25 -9.70 3.12
CA LEU A 37 8.40 -9.67 2.19
C LEU A 37 9.28 -10.89 2.40
N LYS A 38 9.70 -11.49 1.30
CA LYS A 38 10.72 -12.55 1.28
C LYS A 38 11.98 -12.04 0.61
N CYS A 39 13.15 -12.43 1.11
CA CYS A 39 14.41 -12.15 0.42
C CYS A 39 14.42 -12.81 -0.96
N LYS A 40 14.67 -12.06 -2.02
CA LYS A 40 14.65 -12.58 -3.40
C LYS A 40 15.71 -13.65 -3.68
N LYS A 41 16.83 -13.60 -2.95
CA LYS A 41 17.95 -14.55 -3.11
C LYS A 41 17.67 -15.90 -2.45
N CYS A 42 17.22 -15.92 -1.20
CA CYS A 42 17.06 -17.16 -0.42
C CYS A 42 15.62 -17.50 -0.05
N ARG A 43 14.64 -16.68 -0.43
CA ARG A 43 13.20 -16.82 -0.18
C ARG A 43 12.78 -16.85 1.30
N GLN A 44 13.70 -16.56 2.21
CA GLN A 44 13.41 -16.37 3.63
C GLN A 44 12.45 -15.20 3.83
N THR A 45 11.38 -15.39 4.60
CA THR A 45 10.52 -14.30 5.07
C THR A 45 11.29 -13.41 6.03
N ILE A 46 11.33 -12.11 5.74
CA ILE A 46 12.10 -11.11 6.49
C ILE A 46 11.22 -10.05 7.17
N VAL A 47 10.01 -9.83 6.67
CA VAL A 47 9.07 -8.79 7.15
C VAL A 47 7.66 -9.36 7.10
N SER A 48 6.84 -9.10 8.12
CA SER A 48 5.43 -9.48 8.18
C SER A 48 4.51 -8.25 8.06
N THR A 49 3.20 -8.46 7.89
CA THR A 49 2.20 -7.39 7.68
C THR A 49 2.26 -6.28 8.73
N LYS A 50 2.60 -6.60 9.98
CA LYS A 50 2.57 -5.65 11.10
C LYS A 50 3.78 -4.72 11.13
N ASP A 51 4.84 -5.10 10.44
CA ASP A 51 6.14 -4.43 10.53
C ASP A 51 6.29 -3.33 9.47
N PHE A 52 5.31 -3.16 8.57
CA PHE A 52 5.35 -2.14 7.53
C PHE A 52 5.00 -0.76 8.10
N VAL A 53 5.84 0.21 7.76
CA VAL A 53 5.58 1.63 7.98
C VAL A 53 5.11 2.22 6.66
N ASN A 54 3.84 2.61 6.61
CA ASN A 54 3.27 3.31 5.47
C ASN A 54 3.58 4.81 5.57
N HIS A 55 3.74 5.45 4.42
CA HIS A 55 3.88 6.90 4.36
C HIS A 55 3.04 7.46 3.21
N ASP A 56 2.59 8.69 3.37
CA ASP A 56 1.86 9.40 2.32
C ASP A 56 2.80 9.77 1.17
N GLN A 57 2.24 9.84 -0.05
CA GLN A 57 3.01 10.21 -1.23
C GLN A 57 3.51 11.67 -1.09
N GLY A 58 4.80 11.87 -1.30
CA GLY A 58 5.43 13.19 -1.18
C GLY A 58 5.18 14.06 -2.40
N LYS A 59 5.86 15.21 -2.47
CA LYS A 59 5.73 16.17 -3.58
C LYS A 59 6.34 15.67 -4.92
N GLY A 60 6.64 14.38 -5.04
CA GLY A 60 7.20 13.75 -6.24
C GLY A 60 8.55 14.33 -6.63
N GLN A 61 8.79 14.45 -7.94
CA GLN A 61 10.04 15.02 -8.48
C GLN A 61 10.32 16.45 -7.98
N THR A 62 9.28 17.21 -7.60
CA THR A 62 9.46 18.59 -7.09
C THR A 62 10.07 18.65 -5.68
N ALA A 63 10.07 17.53 -4.95
CA ALA A 63 10.82 17.40 -3.70
C ALA A 63 12.33 17.22 -3.91
N PHE A 64 12.76 16.99 -5.17
CA PHE A 64 14.16 16.85 -5.56
C PHE A 64 14.64 18.13 -6.25
N ALA A 65 15.94 18.41 -6.16
CA ALA A 65 16.53 19.62 -6.76
C ALA A 65 16.20 19.73 -8.27
N TYR A 66 15.93 20.96 -8.71
CA TYR A 66 15.38 21.49 -9.99
C TYR A 66 15.48 20.66 -11.31
N LYS A 67 16.39 19.69 -11.45
CA LYS A 67 16.81 19.11 -12.74
C LYS A 67 15.92 18.00 -13.34
N LYS A 68 14.76 17.65 -12.78
CA LYS A 68 13.85 16.65 -13.39
C LYS A 68 12.40 17.07 -13.24
N ARG A 69 11.90 17.89 -14.17
CA ARG A 69 10.50 18.32 -14.21
C ARG A 69 9.79 17.58 -15.33
N ASP A 70 9.11 16.50 -14.98
CA ASP A 70 7.95 16.03 -15.74
C ASP A 70 6.76 16.16 -14.77
N SER A 71 5.73 16.89 -15.19
CA SER A 71 4.55 17.21 -14.38
C SER A 71 3.49 16.11 -14.39
N SER A 72 3.82 14.91 -14.89
CA SER A 72 2.91 13.77 -14.86
C SER A 72 2.67 13.29 -13.42
N PHE A 73 1.47 13.56 -12.92
CA PHE A 73 0.91 12.95 -11.70
C PHE A 73 0.58 11.47 -11.96
N SER A 74 1.61 10.65 -12.14
CA SER A 74 1.46 9.21 -12.01
C SER A 74 1.45 8.83 -10.53
N GLN A 75 0.67 7.82 -10.15
CA GLN A 75 0.78 7.17 -8.84
C GLN A 75 2.22 6.62 -8.73
N ILE A 76 3.10 7.34 -8.03
CA ILE A 76 4.51 6.95 -7.93
C ILE A 76 4.56 5.78 -6.96
N VAL A 77 4.80 4.58 -7.49
CA VAL A 77 5.15 3.43 -6.67
C VAL A 77 6.54 3.68 -6.09
N CYS A 78 6.64 3.78 -4.76
CA CYS A 78 7.91 3.99 -4.08
C CYS A 78 8.88 2.84 -4.39
N SER A 79 10.18 3.14 -4.52
CA SER A 79 11.20 2.13 -4.84
C SER A 79 11.57 1.21 -3.66
N SER A 80 11.11 1.56 -2.45
CA SER A 80 11.40 0.85 -1.21
C SER A 80 10.16 0.71 -0.34
N TYR A 81 10.14 -0.35 0.46
CA TYR A 81 9.26 -0.49 1.61
C TYR A 81 9.96 0.07 2.84
N PHE A 82 9.20 0.70 3.73
CA PHE A 82 9.70 1.11 5.03
C PHE A 82 9.14 0.15 6.09
N ILE A 83 9.97 -0.16 7.08
CA ILE A 83 9.64 -1.10 8.14
C ILE A 83 10.00 -0.53 9.51
N GLU A 84 9.43 -1.12 10.55
CA GLU A 84 9.86 -0.88 11.92
C GLU A 84 11.31 -1.37 12.13
N PRO A 85 12.06 -0.77 13.06
CA PRO A 85 13.38 -1.24 13.43
C PRO A 85 13.28 -2.63 14.11
N MET A 86 13.75 -3.68 13.42
CA MET A 86 13.67 -5.06 13.92
C MET A 86 15.00 -5.56 14.48
N ASN A 87 14.93 -6.41 15.52
CA ASN A 87 16.11 -6.98 16.21
C ASN A 87 17.14 -7.60 15.26
N TRP A 88 16.71 -8.37 14.26
CA TRP A 88 17.63 -9.04 13.32
C TRP A 88 18.47 -8.07 12.47
N ILE A 89 18.04 -6.82 12.33
CA ILE A 89 18.82 -5.77 11.67
C ILE A 89 20.01 -5.40 12.56
N PHE A 90 19.77 -5.28 13.87
CA PHE A 90 20.75 -4.81 14.84
C PHE A 90 21.78 -5.85 15.26
N ASP A 91 21.48 -7.14 15.15
CA ASP A 91 22.45 -8.23 15.40
C ASP A 91 23.76 -8.09 14.61
N ARG A 92 23.76 -7.27 13.55
CA ARG A 92 24.87 -7.05 12.61
C ARG A 92 25.26 -5.59 12.43
N VAL A 93 24.71 -4.69 13.27
CA VAL A 93 25.04 -3.27 13.30
C VAL A 93 25.97 -3.03 14.48
N GLN A 94 27.05 -2.28 14.27
CA GLN A 94 27.97 -1.98 15.36
C GLN A 94 27.30 -1.03 16.35
N GLU A 95 27.56 -1.21 17.65
CA GLU A 95 27.06 -0.28 18.67
C GLU A 95 27.48 1.16 18.33
N GLY A 96 26.51 2.09 18.35
CA GLY A 96 26.69 3.50 18.00
C GLY A 96 26.50 3.86 16.53
N GLU A 97 26.26 2.89 15.64
CA GLU A 97 26.05 3.16 14.21
C GLU A 97 24.64 3.73 13.93
N LEU A 98 24.57 4.99 13.46
CA LEU A 98 23.32 5.72 13.24
C LEU A 98 22.72 5.55 11.83
N GLU A 99 23.50 4.99 10.91
CA GLU A 99 23.08 4.70 9.55
C GLU A 99 23.90 3.54 8.99
N GLY A 100 23.32 2.73 8.10
CA GLY A 100 24.03 1.55 7.62
C GLY A 100 23.23 0.70 6.65
N LYS A 101 23.69 -0.54 6.44
CA LYS A 101 23.12 -1.48 5.46
C LYS A 101 22.25 -2.51 6.15
N ILE A 102 21.07 -2.78 5.60
CA ILE A 102 20.23 -3.90 6.01
C ILE A 102 20.61 -5.12 5.16
N LYS A 103 21.03 -6.21 5.82
CA LYS A 103 21.43 -7.47 5.18
C LYS A 103 20.47 -8.59 5.56
N CYS A 104 20.15 -9.46 4.61
CA CYS A 104 19.31 -10.63 4.89
C CYS A 104 19.92 -11.48 6.02
N PRO A 105 19.15 -11.85 7.05
CA PRO A 105 19.67 -12.60 8.19
C PRO A 105 20.23 -13.98 7.78
N THR A 106 19.64 -14.61 6.76
CA THR A 106 20.04 -15.94 6.30
C THR A 106 21.21 -15.90 5.30
N CYS A 107 21.09 -15.14 4.21
CA CYS A 107 22.05 -15.22 3.08
C CYS A 107 22.96 -14.00 2.94
N GLN A 108 22.85 -13.03 3.86
CA GLN A 108 23.70 -11.84 3.98
C GLN A 108 23.74 -10.91 2.75
N VAL A 109 22.85 -11.11 1.77
CA VAL A 109 22.68 -10.18 0.65
C VAL A 109 22.16 -8.84 1.16
N LYS A 110 22.67 -7.74 0.60
CA LYS A 110 22.14 -6.40 0.90
C LYS A 110 20.70 -6.29 0.42
N LEU A 111 19.79 -5.96 1.35
CA LEU A 111 18.36 -5.75 1.10
C LEU A 111 18.01 -4.27 1.01
N GLY A 112 18.74 -3.41 1.72
CA GLY A 112 18.42 -2.00 1.82
C GLY A 112 19.37 -1.25 2.75
N ASN A 113 18.90 -0.14 3.32
CA ASN A 113 19.67 0.72 4.20
C ASN A 113 18.80 1.23 5.36
N PHE A 114 19.43 1.60 6.47
CA PHE A 114 18.78 2.31 7.56
C PHE A 114 19.46 3.64 7.86
N SER A 115 18.71 4.58 8.42
CA SER A 115 19.19 5.86 8.94
C SER A 115 18.25 6.31 10.06
N TRP A 116 18.79 6.52 11.26
CA TRP A 116 18.04 7.04 12.40
C TRP A 116 17.63 8.51 12.22
N ALA A 117 18.42 9.29 11.50
CA ALA A 117 18.07 10.66 11.11
C ALA A 117 16.98 10.72 10.03
N GLY A 118 16.67 9.58 9.41
CA GLY A 118 15.70 9.46 8.33
C GLY A 118 16.31 9.52 6.93
N MET A 119 15.46 9.34 5.92
CA MET A 119 15.83 9.47 4.51
C MET A 119 14.65 9.96 3.67
N GLN A 120 14.95 10.59 2.54
CA GLN A 120 13.95 10.96 1.54
C GLN A 120 13.58 9.74 0.68
N CYS A 121 12.29 9.38 0.66
CA CYS A 121 11.73 8.37 -0.23
C CYS A 121 11.72 8.86 -1.69
N SER A 122 11.69 7.95 -2.67
CA SER A 122 11.62 8.28 -4.10
C SER A 122 10.37 9.08 -4.51
N CYS A 123 9.31 9.04 -3.70
CA CYS A 123 8.14 9.89 -3.88
C CYS A 123 8.33 11.33 -3.32
N GLY A 124 9.45 11.61 -2.65
CA GLY A 124 9.76 12.90 -2.06
C GLY A 124 9.44 13.05 -0.57
N SER A 125 8.76 12.09 0.06
CA SER A 125 8.45 12.13 1.50
C SER A 125 9.69 11.88 2.34
N TRP A 126 9.82 12.60 3.46
CA TRP A 126 10.87 12.35 4.45
C TRP A 126 10.38 11.33 5.48
N ILE A 127 11.11 10.24 5.67
CA ILE A 127 10.75 9.14 6.58
C ILE A 127 11.74 9.11 7.73
N THR A 128 11.26 9.08 8.98
CA THR A 128 12.12 9.03 10.18
C THR A 128 11.46 8.22 11.30
N PRO A 129 12.18 7.23 11.90
CA PRO A 129 13.45 6.68 11.41
C PRO A 129 13.24 5.99 10.06
N SER A 130 14.29 5.87 9.24
CA SER A 130 14.19 5.25 7.92
C SER A 130 14.85 3.87 7.94
N PHE A 131 14.06 2.82 7.86
CA PHE A 131 14.53 1.45 7.61
C PHE A 131 13.95 0.98 6.29
N ALA A 132 14.69 1.20 5.21
CA ALA A 132 14.20 1.03 3.84
C ALA A 132 14.68 -0.29 3.24
N ILE A 133 13.75 -1.13 2.79
CA ILE A 133 13.99 -2.37 2.05
C ILE A 133 13.71 -2.12 0.57
N HIS A 134 14.71 -2.33 -0.29
CA HIS A 134 14.57 -2.10 -1.73
C HIS A 134 13.68 -3.16 -2.37
N ARG A 135 12.68 -2.73 -3.15
CA ARG A 135 11.72 -3.64 -3.82
C ARG A 135 12.40 -4.66 -4.72
N GLU A 136 13.45 -4.26 -5.42
CA GLU A 136 14.20 -5.15 -6.31
C GLU A 136 14.88 -6.34 -5.60
N LYS A 137 15.09 -6.27 -4.27
CA LYS A 137 15.78 -7.29 -3.48
C LYS A 137 14.83 -8.26 -2.77
N VAL A 138 13.52 -8.08 -2.92
CA VAL A 138 12.50 -8.86 -2.23
C VAL A 138 11.41 -9.34 -3.18
N ASP A 139 10.68 -10.36 -2.74
CA ASP A 139 9.42 -10.78 -3.34
C ASP A 139 8.28 -10.44 -2.39
N GLU A 140 7.18 -9.96 -2.97
CA GLU A 140 5.94 -9.63 -2.29
C GLU A 140 5.10 -10.89 -2.10
N VAL A 141 4.61 -11.12 -0.89
CA VAL A 141 3.58 -12.13 -0.61
C VAL A 141 2.25 -11.41 -0.48
N LEU A 142 1.27 -11.81 -1.29
CA LEU A 142 -0.07 -11.26 -1.28
C LEU A 142 -1.04 -12.24 -0.61
N THR A 143 -2.03 -11.74 0.11
CA THR A 143 -3.09 -12.52 0.77
C THR A 143 -4.45 -11.87 0.56
#